data_AF-A0A1G4KJI4-F1
#
_entry.id   AF-A0A1G4KJI4-F1
#
_cell.length_a   1.000
_cell.length_b   1.000
_cell.length_c   1.000
_cell.angle_alpha   90.00
_cell.angle_beta   90.00
_cell.angle_gamma   90.00
#
_symmetry.space_group_name_H-M   'P 1'
#
loop_
_entity.id
_entity.type
_entity.pdbx_description
1 polymer ?
#
loop_
_entity_poly.entity_id
_entity_poly.type
_entity_poly.pdbx_seq_one_letter_code
_entity_poly.pdbx_strand_id
1 'polypeptide(L)'
;MLPYEEIHKLYRKSPKFDEFIPLESQPIYATVALLAALAFIGLAMTLPAKASGASFALQSVKYTALSLIGSLFMGIAIVFLTNSFGVYA
;
A
#
# COMPACT_ATOMS: atom_id res chain seq x y z
N MET A 1 31.55 -19.58 -12.38
CA MET A 1 31.04 -18.31 -12.95
C MET A 1 30.81 -18.53 -14.43
N LEU A 2 29.64 -18.16 -14.97
CA LEU A 2 29.38 -18.28 -16.41
C LEU A 2 30.27 -17.28 -17.18
N PRO A 3 30.81 -17.66 -18.35
CA PRO A 3 31.52 -16.73 -19.23
C PRO A 3 30.61 -15.57 -19.66
N TYR A 4 31.18 -14.38 -19.83
CA TYR A 4 30.45 -13.17 -20.24
C TYR A 4 29.57 -13.40 -21.48
N GLU A 5 30.08 -14.15 -22.45
CA GLU A 5 29.38 -14.43 -23.71
C GLU A 5 28.09 -15.24 -23.51
N GLU A 6 28.07 -16.16 -22.54
CA GLU A 6 26.88 -16.93 -22.20
C GLU A 6 25.84 -16.06 -21.48
N ILE A 7 26.28 -15.19 -20.57
CA ILE A 7 25.41 -14.21 -19.90
C ILE A 7 24.80 -13.24 -20.91
N HIS A 8 25.58 -12.76 -21.88
CA HIS A 8 25.09 -11.87 -22.92
C HIS A 8 24.05 -12.54 -23.83
N LYS A 9 24.28 -13.80 -24.22
CA LYS A 9 23.32 -14.60 -25.00
C LYS A 9 22.03 -14.85 -24.22
N LEU A 10 22.11 -15.10 -22.91
CA LEU A 10 20.95 -15.26 -22.03
C LEU A 10 20.16 -13.95 -21.90
N TYR A 11 20.82 -12.84 -21.59
CA TYR A 11 20.18 -11.53 -21.46
C TYR A 11 19.41 -11.11 -22.72
N ARG A 12 19.99 -11.33 -23.90
CA ARG A 12 19.34 -11.03 -25.20
C ARG A 12 18.09 -11.87 -25.47
N LYS A 13 18.01 -13.07 -24.88
CA LYS A 13 16.88 -14.00 -25.04
C LYS A 13 15.83 -13.84 -23.94
N SER A 14 16.19 -13.22 -22.82
CA SER A 14 15.26 -12.98 -21.72
C SER A 14 14.17 -11.99 -22.13
N PRO A 15 12.93 -12.19 -21.66
CA PRO A 15 11.89 -11.19 -21.81
C PRO A 15 12.30 -9.90 -21.12
N LYS A 16 11.83 -8.76 -21.65
CA LYS A 16 11.97 -7.48 -20.95
C LYS A 16 11.21 -7.55 -19.63
N PHE A 17 11.68 -6.79 -18.65
CA PHE A 17 10.95 -6.59 -17.42
C PHE A 17 9.59 -5.96 -17.75
N ASP A 18 8.53 -6.59 -17.25
CA ASP A 18 7.17 -6.07 -17.35
C ASP A 18 6.79 -5.51 -15.98
N GLU A 19 6.40 -4.25 -15.96
CA GLU A 19 6.09 -3.55 -14.72
C GLU A 19 4.75 -4.07 -14.17
N PHE A 20 4.72 -4.44 -12.90
CA PHE A 20 3.47 -4.89 -12.28
C PHE A 20 2.42 -3.77 -12.24
N ILE A 21 2.84 -2.53 -11.96
CA ILE A 21 2.00 -1.32 -12.00
C ILE A 21 2.81 -0.20 -12.67
N PRO A 22 2.37 0.29 -13.86
CA PRO A 22 3.06 1.36 -14.58
C PRO A 22 3.16 2.65 -13.77
N LEU A 23 4.32 3.29 -13.81
CA LEU A 23 4.60 4.53 -13.06
C LEU A 23 3.58 5.64 -13.34
N GLU A 24 3.08 5.75 -14.57
CA GLU A 24 2.11 6.78 -14.99
C GLU A 24 0.76 6.63 -14.27
N SER A 25 0.44 5.42 -13.83
CA SER A 25 -0.82 5.10 -13.15
C SER A 25 -0.71 5.15 -11.63
N GLN A 26 0.51 5.09 -11.07
CA GLN A 26 0.75 5.09 -9.63
C GLN A 26 0.18 6.31 -8.88
N PRO A 27 0.19 7.55 -9.42
CA PRO A 27 -0.43 8.69 -8.74
C PRO A 27 -1.94 8.53 -8.51
N ILE A 28 -2.65 7.91 -9.46
CA ILE A 28 -4.08 7.65 -9.36
C ILE A 28 -4.33 6.61 -8.27
N TYR A 29 -3.59 5.51 -8.28
CA TYR A 29 -3.70 4.48 -7.24
C TYR A 29 -3.31 5.01 -5.86
N ALA A 30 -2.28 5.84 -5.75
CA ALA A 30 -1.87 6.50 -4.52
C ALA A 30 -3.02 7.34 -3.94
N THR A 31 -3.67 8.13 -4.79
CA THR A 31 -4.78 9.00 -4.37
C THR A 31 -5.97 8.18 -3.87
N VAL A 32 -6.37 7.14 -4.61
CA VAL A 32 -7.50 6.28 -4.21
C VAL A 32 -7.19 5.52 -2.91
N ALA A 33 -5.99 4.95 -2.80
CA ALA A 33 -5.56 4.26 -1.58
C ALA A 33 -5.49 5.22 -0.39
N LEU A 34 -5.03 6.45 -0.59
CA LEU A 34 -4.96 7.47 0.46
C LEU A 34 -6.36 7.86 0.96
N LEU A 35 -7.32 8.08 0.05
CA LEU A 35 -8.70 8.37 0.42
C LEU A 35 -9.33 7.22 1.23
N ALA A 36 -9.10 5.98 0.80
CA ALA A 36 -9.56 4.80 1.55
C ALA A 36 -8.90 4.74 2.95
N ALA A 37 -7.59 4.96 3.03
CA ALA A 37 -6.86 4.99 4.30
C ALA A 37 -7.44 6.03 5.26
N LEU A 38 -7.65 7.27 4.79
CA LEU A 38 -8.23 8.35 5.58
C LEU A 38 -9.65 8.02 6.05
N ALA A 39 -10.47 7.40 5.21
CA ALA A 39 -11.81 6.96 5.59
C ALA A 39 -11.77 5.90 6.70
N PHE A 40 -10.96 4.85 6.55
CA PHE A 40 -10.87 3.78 7.55
C PHE A 40 -10.25 4.25 8.87
N ILE A 41 -9.18 5.04 8.81
CA ILE A 41 -8.53 5.60 10.00
C ILE A 41 -9.48 6.58 10.70
N GLY A 42 -10.12 7.47 9.94
CA GLY A 42 -11.11 8.42 10.47
C GLY A 42 -12.27 7.70 11.17
N LEU A 43 -12.83 6.67 10.53
CA LEU A 43 -13.86 5.83 11.15
C LEU A 43 -13.35 5.11 12.39
N ALA A 44 -12.14 4.56 12.36
CA ALA A 44 -11.54 3.89 13.52
C ALA A 44 -11.48 4.84 14.74
N MET A 45 -11.11 6.11 14.53
CA MET A 45 -11.06 7.11 15.61
C MET A 45 -12.41 7.40 16.25
N THR A 46 -13.53 7.14 15.56
CA THR A 46 -14.88 7.35 16.12
C THR A 46 -15.39 6.18 16.97
N LEU A 47 -14.75 5.00 16.87
CA LEU A 47 -15.19 3.77 17.54
C LEU A 47 -15.00 3.75 19.07
N PRO A 48 -13.88 4.23 19.65
CA PRO A 48 -13.71 4.28 21.10
C PRO A 48 -14.53 5.43 21.72
N ALA A 49 -15.86 5.36 21.60
CA ALA A 49 -16.79 6.30 22.18
C ALA A 49 -17.40 5.70 23.45
N LYS A 50 -17.19 6.37 24.61
CA LYS A 50 -17.84 6.03 25.88
C LYS A 50 -19.37 5.98 25.76
N ALA A 51 -19.94 6.77 24.86
CA ALA A 51 -21.39 6.82 24.60
C ALA A 51 -21.94 5.56 23.90
N SER A 52 -21.11 4.69 23.34
CA SER A 52 -21.59 3.54 22.56
C SER A 52 -22.20 2.41 23.41
N GLY A 53 -21.98 2.42 24.74
CA GLY A 53 -22.45 1.36 25.65
C GLY A 53 -21.84 -0.03 25.42
N ALA A 54 -20.98 -0.19 24.40
CA ALA A 54 -20.33 -1.45 24.07
C ALA A 54 -19.22 -1.78 25.07
N SER A 55 -18.93 -3.07 25.28
CA SER A 55 -17.81 -3.49 26.13
C SER A 55 -16.48 -2.99 25.56
N PHE A 56 -15.55 -2.64 26.45
CA PHE A 56 -14.22 -2.16 26.05
C PHE A 56 -13.52 -3.13 25.08
N ALA A 57 -13.58 -4.44 25.37
CA ALA A 57 -13.01 -5.46 24.51
C ALA A 57 -13.60 -5.44 23.08
N LEU A 58 -14.92 -5.28 22.94
CA LEU A 58 -15.55 -5.19 21.62
C LEU A 58 -15.14 -3.92 20.87
N GLN A 59 -15.03 -2.79 21.58
CA GLN A 59 -14.55 -1.54 20.99
C GLN A 59 -13.09 -1.66 20.52
N SER A 60 -12.23 -2.30 21.33
CA SER A 60 -10.83 -2.55 20.98
C SER A 60 -10.70 -3.42 19.74
N VAL A 61 -11.45 -4.53 19.64
CA VAL A 61 -11.39 -5.41 18.46
C VAL A 61 -11.82 -4.67 17.19
N LYS A 62 -12.91 -3.90 17.24
CA LYS A 62 -13.38 -3.10 16.09
C LYS A 62 -12.36 -2.03 15.71
N TYR A 63 -11.82 -1.31 16.69
CA TYR A 63 -10.79 -0.30 16.47
C TYR A 63 -9.56 -0.90 15.81
N THR A 64 -9.04 -2.02 16.33
CA THR A 64 -7.86 -2.70 15.78
C THR A 64 -8.11 -3.18 14.36
N ALA A 65 -9.28 -3.78 14.09
CA ALA A 65 -9.62 -4.24 12.74
C ALA A 65 -9.67 -3.10 11.72
N LEU A 66 -10.38 -2.01 12.02
CA LEU A 66 -10.44 -0.85 11.11
C LEU A 66 -9.09 -0.15 10.96
N SER A 67 -8.32 -0.02 12.05
CA SER A 67 -7.00 0.60 12.02
C SER A 67 -6.02 -0.23 11.20
N LEU A 68 -6.09 -1.56 11.26
CA LEU A 68 -5.25 -2.45 10.47
C LEU A 68 -5.54 -2.30 8.97
N ILE A 69 -6.83 -2.28 8.59
CA ILE A 69 -7.24 -2.05 7.19
C ILE A 69 -6.78 -0.66 6.71
N GLY A 70 -7.01 0.38 7.52
CA GLY A 70 -6.57 1.74 7.20
C GLY A 70 -5.05 1.85 7.04
N SER A 71 -4.28 1.18 7.91
CA SER A 71 -2.83 1.13 7.84
C SER A 71 -2.31 0.41 6.60
N LEU A 72 -2.97 -0.65 6.14
CA LEU A 72 -2.62 -1.33 4.89
C LEU A 72 -2.78 -0.39 3.69
N PHE A 73 -3.93 0.29 3.59
CA PHE A 73 -4.16 1.28 2.53
C PHE A 73 -3.17 2.45 2.60
N MET A 74 -2.85 2.91 3.82
CA MET A 74 -1.88 3.99 4.03
C MET A 74 -0.48 3.58 3.54
N GLY A 75 -0.04 2.35 3.84
CA GLY A 75 1.24 1.84 3.38
C GLY A 75 1.34 1.78 1.86
N ILE A 76 0.31 1.24 1.19
CA ILE A 76 0.24 1.21 -0.27
C ILE A 76 0.24 2.62 -0.86
N ALA A 77 -0.55 3.53 -0.29
CA ALA A 77 -0.60 4.91 -0.72
C ALA A 77 0.77 5.58 -0.65
N ILE A 78 1.49 5.41 0.46
CA ILE A 78 2.83 5.99 0.64
C ILE A 78 3.82 5.43 -0.38
N VAL A 79 3.83 4.12 -0.64
CA VAL A 79 4.74 3.52 -1.65
C VAL A 79 4.51 4.15 -3.03
N PHE A 80 3.26 4.20 -3.49
CA PHE A 80 2.95 4.80 -4.78
C PHE A 80 3.19 6.31 -4.82
N LEU A 81 2.94 7.02 -3.73
CA LEU A 81 3.19 8.46 -3.63
C LEU A 81 4.70 8.76 -3.70
N THR A 82 5.52 8.02 -2.96
CA THR A 82 6.99 8.13 -2.98
C THR A 82 7.56 7.90 -4.37
N ASN A 83 7.07 6.87 -5.07
CA ASN A 83 7.46 6.60 -6.45
C ASN A 83 6.99 7.71 -7.41
N SER A 84 5.77 8.23 -7.22
CA SER A 84 5.22 9.33 -8.03
C SER A 84 6.00 10.64 -7.89
N PHE A 85 6.64 10.86 -6.74
CA PHE A 85 7.54 12.01 -6.53
C PHE A 85 8.97 11.77 -7.03
N GLY A 86 9.26 10.61 -7.63
CA GLY A 86 10.58 10.29 -8.18
C GLY A 86 11.66 10.00 -7.14
N VAL A 87 11.27 9.72 -5.90
CA VAL A 87 12.20 9.29 -4.85
C VAL A 87 12.57 7.81 -5.02
N TYR A 88 11.72 7.04 -5.70
CA TYR A 88 11.83 5.60 -6.00
C TYR A 88 12.24 4.78 -4.77
N ALA A 89 11.24 4.17 -4.12
CA ALA A 89 11.46 3.25 -3.02
C ALA A 89 12.05 1.90 -3.49
#